data_AF-A0A0Q9A0E0-F1
#
_entry.id   AF-A0A0Q9A0E0-F1
#
_cell.length_a   1.000
_cell.length_b   1.000
_cell.length_c   1.000
_cell.angle_alpha   90.00
_cell.angle_beta   90.00
_cell.angle_gamma   90.00
#
_symmetry.space_group_name_H-M   'P 1'
#
loop_
_entity.id
_entity.type
_entity.pdbx_description
1 polymer ?
#
loop_
_entity_poly.entity_id
_entity_poly.type
_entity_poly.pdbx_seq_one_letter_code
_entity_poly.pdbx_strand_id
1 'polypeptide(L)'
;MTRTGTRRRVGAPFLLALLFLTAACADPSADPRAAGPATAASPSASRSPKGFCPPPQDTRAAPSPCISADWDKRVAENHAYRQQQPITAEQEREARPRATALATVLQSLAASGTTADALRTAAATALGLKPDEIEIQGEVLKPLHDVLVGGGEGRVCVNGTVDGSGHATAEVVGRTLDGACLPGQGGH
;
A
#
# COMPACT_ATOMS: atom_id res chain seq x y z
N MET A 1 17.34 25.75 48.72
CA MET A 1 16.37 25.05 49.59
C MET A 1 16.12 23.67 49.00
N THR A 2 16.75 22.66 49.58
CA THR A 2 16.66 21.24 49.21
C THR A 2 15.49 20.59 49.95
N ARG A 3 14.60 19.88 49.24
CA ARG A 3 13.66 18.94 49.85
C ARG A 3 13.81 17.56 49.21
N THR A 4 14.44 16.69 49.97
CA THR A 4 14.43 15.23 49.87
C THR A 4 13.04 14.69 50.21
N GLY A 5 12.54 13.76 49.39
CA GLY A 5 11.28 13.05 49.60
C GLY A 5 11.46 11.56 49.34
N THR A 6 11.26 10.78 50.40
CA THR A 6 11.68 9.40 50.61
C THR A 6 10.82 8.36 49.89
N ARG A 7 11.45 7.26 49.44
CA ARG A 7 10.84 6.05 48.86
C ARG A 7 9.85 5.36 49.82
N ARG A 8 8.80 4.72 49.27
CA ARG A 8 8.23 3.48 49.81
C ARG A 8 7.79 2.54 48.67
N ARG A 9 8.33 1.31 48.71
CA ARG A 9 7.92 0.15 47.91
C ARG A 9 6.97 -0.71 48.73
N VAL A 10 5.86 -1.15 48.13
CA VAL A 10 5.04 -2.34 48.46
C VAL A 10 4.37 -2.69 47.11
N GLY A 11 4.47 -3.85 46.47
CA GLY A 11 4.80 -5.20 46.92
C GLY A 11 3.53 -6.03 47.10
N ALA A 12 2.88 -6.47 46.01
CA ALA A 12 1.98 -7.62 46.01
C ALA A 12 1.67 -8.10 44.57
N PRO A 13 2.10 -9.31 44.18
CA PRO A 13 1.69 -9.97 42.94
C PRO A 13 0.36 -10.71 43.15
N PHE A 14 -0.66 -10.42 42.35
CA PHE A 14 -1.90 -11.20 42.33
C PHE A 14 -1.74 -12.41 41.41
N LEU A 15 -1.61 -13.56 42.07
CA LEU A 15 -1.69 -14.91 41.54
C LEU A 15 -3.11 -15.23 41.05
N LEU A 16 -3.16 -15.90 39.89
CA LEU A 16 -4.00 -17.07 39.58
C LEU A 16 -5.53 -16.92 39.62
N ALA A 17 -6.20 -17.08 38.46
CA ALA A 17 -7.14 -18.18 38.20
C ALA A 17 -8.03 -17.95 36.96
N LEU A 18 -7.95 -18.91 36.04
CA LEU A 18 -9.03 -19.56 35.28
C LEU A 18 -10.08 -18.70 34.56
N LEU A 19 -10.09 -18.78 33.22
CA LEU A 19 -11.18 -19.47 32.50
C LEU A 19 -10.77 -19.75 31.05
N PHE A 20 -10.78 -21.05 30.74
CA PHE A 20 -10.60 -21.61 29.41
C PHE A 20 -11.72 -21.13 28.47
N LEU A 21 -11.41 -20.23 27.55
CA LEU A 21 -12.20 -20.06 26.34
C LEU A 21 -11.68 -21.06 25.32
N THR A 22 -12.29 -22.24 25.34
CA THR A 22 -12.15 -23.25 24.30
C THR A 22 -12.42 -22.60 22.95
N ALA A 23 -11.41 -22.62 22.10
CA ALA A 23 -11.54 -22.40 20.67
C ALA A 23 -12.61 -23.34 20.13
N ALA A 24 -13.80 -22.81 19.84
CA ALA A 24 -14.72 -23.45 18.92
C ALA A 24 -14.13 -23.26 17.53
N CYS A 25 -13.21 -24.15 17.14
CA CYS A 25 -12.91 -24.36 15.74
C CYS A 25 -14.22 -24.84 15.11
N ALA A 26 -14.91 -23.94 14.40
CA ALA A 26 -16.02 -24.31 13.56
C ALA A 26 -15.50 -25.35 12.56
N ASP A 27 -16.03 -26.56 12.66
CA ASP A 27 -15.75 -27.64 11.74
C ASP A 27 -16.21 -27.20 10.35
N PRO A 28 -15.32 -27.07 9.34
CA PRO A 28 -15.69 -26.61 8.01
C PRO A 28 -16.70 -27.54 7.31
N SER A 29 -16.94 -28.73 7.88
CA SER A 29 -18.00 -29.65 7.46
C SER A 29 -19.42 -29.17 7.78
N ALA A 30 -19.60 -28.14 8.63
CA ALA A 30 -20.90 -27.58 8.98
C ALA A 30 -21.36 -26.43 8.06
N ASP A 31 -20.60 -26.06 7.03
CA ASP A 31 -21.04 -25.09 6.03
C ASP A 31 -22.07 -25.75 5.08
N PRO A 32 -23.34 -25.31 5.05
CA PRO A 32 -24.35 -25.83 4.14
C PRO A 32 -24.04 -25.57 2.64
N ARG A 33 -22.99 -24.80 2.31
CA ARG A 33 -22.45 -24.66 0.94
C ARG A 33 -21.51 -25.81 0.54
N ALA A 34 -21.06 -26.64 1.49
CA ALA A 34 -20.17 -27.78 1.22
C ALA A 34 -20.91 -29.00 0.61
N ALA A 35 -22.24 -29.01 0.62
CA ALA A 35 -23.05 -30.07 0.03
C ALA A 35 -23.32 -29.81 -1.47
N GLY A 36 -22.30 -29.97 -2.29
CA GLY A 36 -22.48 -30.17 -3.74
C GLY A 36 -23.01 -31.59 -4.04
N PRO A 37 -23.76 -31.80 -5.14
CA PRO A 37 -24.35 -33.10 -5.44
C PRO A 37 -23.27 -34.17 -5.67
N ALA A 38 -23.42 -35.30 -4.99
CA ALA A 38 -22.57 -36.46 -5.13
C ALA A 38 -22.74 -37.09 -6.52
N THR A 39 -21.73 -36.91 -7.38
CA THR A 39 -21.59 -37.68 -8.62
C THR A 39 -20.16 -38.16 -8.78
N ALA A 40 -20.02 -39.50 -8.74
CA ALA A 40 -18.98 -40.36 -9.30
C ALA A 40 -17.50 -40.01 -9.01
N ALA A 41 -16.87 -40.88 -8.23
CA ALA A 41 -15.43 -41.00 -8.08
C ALA A 41 -14.72 -41.12 -9.46
N SER A 42 -14.00 -40.06 -9.84
CA SER A 42 -12.94 -40.13 -10.85
C SER A 42 -11.58 -40.14 -10.15
N PRO A 43 -10.58 -40.91 -10.60
CA PRO A 43 -9.28 -40.94 -9.97
C PRO A 43 -8.63 -39.57 -10.10
N SER A 44 -8.46 -38.91 -8.96
CA SER A 44 -7.80 -37.61 -8.82
C SER A 44 -6.30 -37.77 -9.11
N ALA A 45 -5.94 -37.74 -10.39
CA ALA A 45 -4.62 -37.31 -10.80
C ALA A 45 -4.62 -35.78 -10.66
N SER A 46 -3.99 -35.26 -9.60
CA SER A 46 -3.73 -33.84 -9.42
C SER A 46 -2.82 -33.33 -10.55
N ARG A 47 -3.37 -33.14 -11.74
CA ARG A 47 -2.74 -32.28 -12.74
C ARG A 47 -3.08 -30.87 -12.29
N SER A 48 -2.12 -30.21 -11.64
CA SER A 48 -2.16 -28.75 -11.57
C SER A 48 -2.45 -28.24 -12.98
N PRO A 49 -3.52 -27.45 -13.20
CA PRO A 49 -3.81 -26.96 -14.53
C PRO A 49 -2.60 -26.15 -15.00
N LYS A 50 -1.91 -26.64 -16.04
CA LYS A 50 -0.96 -25.83 -16.80
C LYS A 50 -1.78 -24.87 -17.64
N GLY A 51 -2.40 -23.90 -16.98
CA GLY A 51 -3.19 -22.88 -17.62
C GLY A 51 -2.25 -21.95 -18.37
N PHE A 52 -2.48 -21.80 -19.66
CA PHE A 52 -2.10 -20.61 -20.40
C PHE A 52 -3.35 -19.76 -20.54
N CYS A 53 -3.27 -18.46 -20.26
CA CYS A 53 -4.41 -17.57 -20.50
C CYS A 53 -4.70 -17.64 -22.01
N PRO A 54 -5.96 -17.88 -22.44
CA PRO A 54 -6.29 -17.84 -23.86
C PRO A 54 -5.82 -16.49 -24.40
N PRO A 55 -5.12 -16.45 -25.55
CA PRO A 55 -4.66 -15.19 -26.09
C PRO A 55 -5.87 -14.28 -26.32
N PRO A 56 -5.71 -12.94 -26.20
CA PRO A 56 -6.69 -12.04 -26.78
C PRO A 56 -6.93 -12.44 -28.25
N GLN A 57 -8.06 -12.08 -28.85
CA GLN A 57 -8.42 -12.46 -30.25
C GLN A 57 -7.33 -12.10 -31.28
N ASP A 58 -6.35 -11.30 -30.88
CA ASP A 58 -5.08 -11.07 -31.55
C ASP A 58 -4.14 -12.29 -31.45
N THR A 59 -4.11 -13.10 -32.50
CA THR A 59 -3.34 -14.36 -32.62
C THR A 59 -1.82 -14.21 -32.59
N ARG A 60 -1.30 -12.99 -32.43
CA ARG A 60 0.15 -12.70 -32.37
C ARG A 60 0.73 -12.72 -30.96
N ALA A 61 -0.09 -12.69 -29.91
CA ALA A 61 0.41 -12.72 -28.55
C ALA A 61 0.78 -14.15 -28.15
N ALA A 62 2.03 -14.37 -27.72
CA ALA A 62 2.43 -15.62 -27.11
C ALA A 62 1.60 -15.85 -25.82
N PRO A 63 1.10 -17.07 -25.58
CA PRO A 63 0.27 -17.33 -24.42
C PRO A 63 1.05 -17.07 -23.13
N SER A 64 0.50 -16.25 -22.24
CA SER A 64 1.07 -16.00 -20.91
C SER A 64 0.72 -17.14 -19.95
N PRO A 65 1.57 -17.44 -18.96
CA PRO A 65 1.18 -18.36 -17.90
C PRO A 65 -0.10 -17.83 -17.22
N CYS A 66 -1.07 -18.71 -16.98
CA CYS A 66 -2.24 -18.35 -16.20
C CYS A 66 -1.83 -17.81 -14.83
N ILE A 67 -2.64 -16.88 -14.31
CA ILE A 67 -2.61 -16.51 -12.90
C ILE A 67 -2.62 -17.78 -12.04
N SER A 68 -1.82 -17.82 -10.99
CA SER A 68 -1.79 -18.98 -10.10
C SER A 68 -3.19 -19.26 -9.53
N ALA A 69 -3.57 -20.53 -9.40
CA ALA A 69 -4.80 -20.92 -8.69
C ALA A 69 -4.58 -21.02 -7.17
N ASP A 70 -3.31 -21.07 -6.74
CA ASP A 70 -2.93 -21.13 -5.33
C ASP A 70 -3.11 -19.75 -4.69
N TRP A 71 -3.91 -19.69 -3.62
CA TRP A 71 -4.27 -18.43 -2.97
C TRP A 71 -3.04 -17.70 -2.40
N ASP A 72 -2.18 -18.40 -1.68
CA ASP A 72 -1.01 -17.81 -1.03
C ASP A 72 -0.03 -17.28 -2.09
N LYS A 73 0.13 -18.02 -3.19
CA LYS A 73 0.92 -17.58 -4.33
C LYS A 73 0.34 -16.34 -4.99
N ARG A 74 -0.98 -16.24 -5.18
CA ARG A 74 -1.62 -15.03 -5.73
C ARG A 74 -1.43 -13.82 -4.82
N VAL A 75 -1.55 -14.01 -3.51
CA VAL A 75 -1.31 -12.94 -2.52
C VAL A 75 0.14 -12.50 -2.57
N ALA A 76 1.10 -13.44 -2.59
CA ALA A 76 2.51 -13.13 -2.72
C ALA A 76 2.85 -12.40 -4.03
N GLU A 77 2.28 -12.83 -5.16
CA GLU A 77 2.41 -12.16 -6.46
C GLU A 77 1.84 -10.73 -6.40
N ASN A 78 0.66 -10.52 -5.81
CA ASN A 78 0.07 -9.19 -5.64
C ASN A 78 0.95 -8.26 -4.78
N HIS A 79 1.50 -8.77 -3.68
CA HIS A 79 2.42 -8.01 -2.83
C HIS A 79 3.71 -7.65 -3.57
N ALA A 80 4.22 -8.55 -4.43
CA ALA A 80 5.40 -8.26 -5.23
C ALA A 80 5.18 -7.03 -6.14
N TYR A 81 3.98 -6.86 -6.72
CA TYR A 81 3.69 -5.69 -7.57
C TYR A 81 3.75 -4.35 -6.84
N ARG A 82 3.62 -4.34 -5.51
CA ARG A 82 3.72 -3.12 -4.68
C ARG A 82 5.16 -2.74 -4.36
N GLN A 83 6.14 -3.57 -4.71
CA GLN A 83 7.54 -3.25 -4.49
C GLN A 83 7.97 -2.11 -5.42
N GLN A 84 8.73 -1.16 -4.86
CA GLN A 84 9.36 -0.10 -5.64
C GLN A 84 10.51 -0.66 -6.47
N GLN A 85 10.60 -0.19 -7.71
CA GLN A 85 11.75 -0.43 -8.56
C GLN A 85 12.98 0.27 -7.96
N PRO A 86 14.17 -0.35 -8.00
CA PRO A 86 15.38 0.32 -7.55
C PRO A 86 15.72 1.49 -8.49
N ILE A 87 16.14 2.61 -7.91
CA ILE A 87 16.71 3.77 -8.60
C ILE A 87 18.18 3.91 -8.26
N THR A 88 18.94 4.56 -9.14
CA THR A 88 20.35 4.85 -8.88
C THR A 88 20.49 6.06 -7.95
N ALA A 89 21.63 6.16 -7.26
CA ALA A 89 21.95 7.35 -6.45
C ALA A 89 22.06 8.63 -7.30
N GLU A 90 22.35 8.50 -8.60
CA GLU A 90 22.33 9.62 -9.55
C GLU A 90 20.91 10.15 -9.74
N GLN A 91 19.99 9.24 -10.07
CA GLN A 91 18.56 9.55 -10.25
C GLN A 91 17.97 10.17 -8.98
N GLU A 92 18.32 9.63 -7.82
CA GLU A 92 17.88 10.15 -6.54
C GLU A 92 18.39 11.59 -6.32
N ARG A 93 19.67 11.85 -6.61
CA ARG A 93 20.28 13.16 -6.45
C ARG A 93 19.69 14.20 -7.42
N GLU A 94 19.47 13.82 -8.67
CA GLU A 94 18.88 14.68 -9.71
C GLU A 94 17.43 15.08 -9.38
N ALA A 95 16.64 14.17 -8.81
CA ALA A 95 15.25 14.44 -8.45
C ALA A 95 15.08 15.11 -7.07
N ARG A 96 16.11 15.12 -6.23
CA ARG A 96 16.05 15.70 -4.87
C ARG A 96 15.57 17.16 -4.81
N PRO A 97 15.98 18.07 -5.72
CA PRO A 97 15.44 19.42 -5.74
C PRO A 97 13.91 19.47 -5.95
N ARG A 98 13.36 18.57 -6.76
CA ARG A 98 11.91 18.45 -6.99
C ARG A 98 11.19 17.96 -5.72
N ALA A 99 11.79 17.03 -4.97
CA ALA A 99 11.27 16.61 -3.66
C ALA A 99 11.22 17.79 -2.67
N THR A 100 12.30 18.56 -2.56
CA THR A 100 12.32 19.76 -1.70
C THR A 100 11.23 20.77 -2.09
N ALA A 101 11.05 21.00 -3.40
CA ALA A 101 10.01 21.90 -3.91
C ALA A 101 8.60 21.39 -3.56
N LEU A 102 8.33 20.09 -3.74
CA LEU A 102 7.05 19.49 -3.40
C LEU A 102 6.76 19.61 -1.89
N ALA A 103 7.72 19.24 -1.04
CA ALA A 103 7.58 19.36 0.41
C ALA A 103 7.25 20.80 0.84
N THR A 104 7.90 21.80 0.21
CA THR A 104 7.66 23.22 0.49
C THR A 104 6.23 23.62 0.12
N VAL A 105 5.75 23.21 -1.06
CA VAL A 105 4.38 23.48 -1.51
C VAL A 105 3.36 22.84 -0.57
N LEU A 106 3.53 21.55 -0.25
CA LEU A 106 2.64 20.84 0.67
C LEU A 106 2.63 21.49 2.06
N GLN A 107 3.79 21.92 2.57
CA GLN A 107 3.88 22.59 3.86
C GLN A 107 3.11 23.92 3.87
N SER A 108 3.16 24.67 2.77
CA SER A 108 2.42 25.94 2.65
C SER A 108 0.89 25.76 2.59
N LEU A 109 0.43 24.59 2.14
CA LEU A 109 -0.98 24.23 2.03
C LEU A 109 -1.50 23.49 3.26
N ALA A 110 -0.62 23.00 4.14
CA ALA A 110 -0.97 22.13 5.26
C ALA A 110 -2.09 22.73 6.14
N ALA A 111 -1.91 23.98 6.59
CA ALA A 111 -2.82 24.63 7.53
C ALA A 111 -4.11 25.18 6.88
N SER A 112 -4.01 25.72 5.66
CA SER A 112 -5.13 26.34 4.95
C SER A 112 -5.98 25.34 4.16
N GLY A 113 -5.36 24.22 3.77
CA GLY A 113 -5.94 23.26 2.85
C GLY A 113 -6.14 23.80 1.44
N THR A 114 -6.68 22.96 0.55
CA THR A 114 -6.93 23.31 -0.84
C THR A 114 -7.97 22.39 -1.48
N THR A 115 -8.29 22.57 -2.76
CA THR A 115 -9.07 21.59 -3.54
C THR A 115 -8.14 20.57 -4.19
N ALA A 116 -8.66 19.40 -4.57
CA ALA A 116 -7.87 18.37 -5.25
C ALA A 116 -7.22 18.90 -6.54
N ASP A 117 -7.94 19.69 -7.34
CA ASP A 117 -7.43 20.27 -8.58
C ASP A 117 -6.31 21.29 -8.34
N ALA A 118 -6.47 22.13 -7.32
CA ALA A 118 -5.44 23.08 -6.94
C ALA A 118 -4.21 22.38 -6.33
N LEU A 119 -4.40 21.29 -5.58
CA LEU A 119 -3.31 20.45 -5.09
C LEU A 119 -2.53 19.81 -6.25
N ARG A 120 -3.22 19.21 -7.24
CA ARG A 120 -2.58 18.66 -8.45
C ARG A 120 -1.79 19.74 -9.19
N THR A 121 -2.38 20.91 -9.37
CA THR A 121 -1.74 22.02 -10.09
C THR A 121 -0.48 22.52 -9.37
N ALA A 122 -0.54 22.67 -8.05
CA ALA A 122 0.59 23.12 -7.24
C ALA A 122 1.73 22.08 -7.22
N ALA A 123 1.39 20.80 -7.05
CA ALA A 123 2.35 19.70 -7.09
C ALA A 123 2.98 19.54 -8.49
N ALA A 124 2.18 19.61 -9.55
CA ALA A 124 2.67 19.58 -10.93
C ALA A 124 3.68 20.68 -11.20
N THR A 125 3.39 21.90 -10.77
CA THR A 125 4.33 23.03 -10.86
C THR A 125 5.63 22.76 -10.11
N ALA A 126 5.57 22.21 -8.89
CA ALA A 126 6.75 21.89 -8.08
C ALA A 126 7.63 20.81 -8.72
N LEU A 127 7.01 19.85 -9.41
CA LEU A 127 7.70 18.71 -10.03
C LEU A 127 8.10 18.96 -11.48
N GLY A 128 7.61 20.04 -12.11
CA GLY A 128 7.80 20.30 -13.54
C GLY A 128 7.01 19.34 -14.43
N LEU A 129 5.84 18.89 -13.98
CA LEU A 129 4.97 17.94 -14.66
C LEU A 129 3.65 18.60 -15.06
N LYS A 130 2.79 17.86 -15.76
CA LYS A 130 1.41 18.26 -16.00
C LYS A 130 0.49 17.82 -14.85
N PRO A 131 -0.64 18.52 -14.60
CA PRO A 131 -1.57 18.15 -13.53
C PRO A 131 -2.18 16.75 -13.64
N ASP A 132 -2.33 16.20 -14.85
CA ASP A 132 -2.83 14.85 -15.11
C ASP A 132 -1.79 13.75 -14.84
N GLU A 133 -0.53 14.12 -14.60
CA GLU A 133 0.56 13.21 -14.21
C GLU A 133 0.73 13.15 -12.68
N ILE A 134 -0.16 13.79 -11.91
CA ILE A 134 -0.14 13.83 -10.45
C ILE A 134 -1.19 12.90 -9.86
N GLU A 135 -0.70 11.94 -9.07
CA GLU A 135 -1.51 11.05 -8.24
C GLU A 135 -1.76 11.72 -6.87
N ILE A 136 -2.99 11.63 -6.37
CA ILE A 136 -3.36 12.08 -5.01
C ILE A 136 -4.12 10.95 -4.33
N GLN A 137 -3.78 10.69 -3.07
CA GLN A 137 -4.55 9.84 -2.16
C GLN A 137 -4.80 10.57 -0.84
N GLY A 138 -5.97 10.34 -0.23
CA GLY A 138 -6.41 11.01 0.99
C GLY A 138 -7.70 11.79 0.79
N GLU A 139 -8.46 11.95 1.88
CA GLU A 139 -9.80 12.54 1.85
C GLU A 139 -9.85 13.93 2.50
N VAL A 140 -8.92 14.22 3.43
CA VAL A 140 -8.95 15.44 4.23
C VAL A 140 -8.04 16.49 3.58
N LEU A 141 -8.63 17.33 2.72
CA LEU A 141 -7.91 18.38 2.00
C LEU A 141 -7.98 19.77 2.65
N LYS A 142 -8.79 19.93 3.70
CA LYS A 142 -8.99 21.21 4.41
C LYS A 142 -9.25 21.01 5.91
N PRO A 143 -8.24 21.15 6.79
CA PRO A 143 -6.81 21.29 6.48
C PRO A 143 -6.23 20.04 5.79
N LEU A 144 -5.05 20.14 5.20
CA LEU A 144 -4.45 19.02 4.47
C LEU A 144 -3.85 18.04 5.49
N HIS A 145 -4.45 16.85 5.61
CA HIS A 145 -4.01 15.81 6.54
C HIS A 145 -4.18 14.42 5.93
N ASP A 146 -3.25 13.53 6.26
CA ASP A 146 -3.23 12.14 5.79
C ASP A 146 -3.35 12.06 4.26
N VAL A 147 -2.58 12.92 3.58
CA VAL A 147 -2.55 13.04 2.13
C VAL A 147 -1.22 12.60 1.57
N LEU A 148 -1.29 11.80 0.51
CA LEU A 148 -0.16 11.42 -0.33
C LEU A 148 -0.31 12.09 -1.70
N VAL A 149 0.81 12.59 -2.23
CA VAL A 149 0.91 13.18 -3.56
C VAL A 149 2.10 12.55 -4.27
N GLY A 150 1.92 12.02 -5.47
CA GLY A 150 2.98 11.36 -6.22
C GLY A 150 3.04 11.83 -7.66
N GLY A 151 4.25 11.94 -8.22
CA GLY A 151 4.46 12.24 -9.63
C GLY A 151 5.91 12.01 -10.03
N GLY A 152 6.17 11.72 -11.31
CA GLY A 152 7.53 11.49 -11.77
C GLY A 152 7.65 11.06 -13.22
N GLU A 153 8.89 10.84 -13.68
CA GLU A 153 9.23 10.50 -15.07
C GLU A 153 10.07 9.22 -15.11
N GLY A 154 9.85 8.39 -16.13
CA GLY A 154 10.57 7.13 -16.28
C GLY A 154 10.36 6.23 -15.06
N ARG A 155 11.44 5.84 -14.38
CA ARG A 155 11.39 5.00 -13.15
C ARG A 155 11.37 5.80 -11.86
N VAL A 156 11.57 7.11 -11.92
CA VAL A 156 11.77 7.96 -10.73
C VAL A 156 10.48 8.66 -10.38
N CYS A 157 10.08 8.55 -9.12
CA CYS A 157 8.94 9.24 -8.52
C CYS A 157 9.41 10.17 -7.41
N VAL A 158 8.64 11.24 -7.22
CA VAL A 158 8.73 12.10 -6.05
C VAL A 158 7.40 11.99 -5.32
N ASN A 159 7.45 11.50 -4.09
CA ASN A 159 6.28 11.27 -3.25
C ASN A 159 6.30 12.26 -2.10
N GLY A 160 5.26 13.08 -2.00
CA GLY A 160 5.00 13.97 -0.88
C GLY A 160 3.95 13.37 0.06
N THR A 161 4.12 13.60 1.35
CA THR A 161 3.18 13.18 2.39
C THR A 161 2.89 14.36 3.29
N VAL A 162 1.63 14.54 3.68
CA VAL A 162 1.23 15.39 4.80
C VAL A 162 0.60 14.51 5.86
N ASP A 163 1.20 14.45 7.04
CA ASP A 163 0.70 13.62 8.14
C ASP A 163 -0.52 14.24 8.85
N GLY A 164 -1.14 13.48 9.74
CA GLY A 164 -2.26 13.95 10.56
C GLY A 164 -1.94 15.14 11.49
N SER A 165 -0.68 15.53 11.65
CA SER A 165 -0.28 16.75 12.37
C SER A 165 -0.05 17.96 11.46
N GLY A 166 -0.13 17.78 10.13
CA GLY A 166 0.10 18.82 9.13
C GLY A 166 1.58 19.01 8.80
N HIS A 167 2.44 18.07 9.18
CA HIS A 167 3.83 18.06 8.76
C HIS A 167 3.96 17.48 7.36
N ALA A 168 4.57 18.26 6.46
CA ALA A 168 4.79 17.87 5.08
C ALA A 168 6.23 17.42 4.85
N THR A 169 6.39 16.28 4.18
CA THR A 169 7.69 15.75 3.74
C THR A 169 7.58 15.29 2.29
N ALA A 170 8.73 15.11 1.63
CA ALA A 170 8.77 14.45 0.33
C ALA A 170 10.06 13.67 0.16
N GLU A 171 9.97 12.57 -0.59
CA GLU A 171 11.07 11.64 -0.86
C GLU A 171 11.14 11.29 -2.34
N VAL A 172 12.33 10.86 -2.77
CA VAL A 172 12.54 10.32 -4.11
C VAL A 172 12.57 8.81 -4.02
N VAL A 173 11.70 8.16 -4.78
CA VAL A 173 11.54 6.70 -4.79
C VAL A 173 11.44 6.19 -6.22
N GLY A 174 11.53 4.88 -6.40
CA GLY A 174 11.18 4.27 -7.68
C GLY A 174 9.69 4.07 -7.83
N ARG A 175 9.22 3.99 -9.08
CA ARG A 175 7.87 3.51 -9.40
C ARG A 175 7.65 2.11 -8.84
N THR A 176 6.42 1.80 -8.45
CA THR A 176 6.02 0.42 -8.17
C THR A 176 6.09 -0.44 -9.44
N LEU A 177 6.11 -1.76 -9.31
CA LEU A 177 6.20 -2.66 -10.47
C LEU A 177 4.96 -2.59 -11.39
N ASP A 178 3.82 -2.10 -10.89
CA ASP A 178 2.63 -1.77 -11.68
C ASP A 178 2.70 -0.38 -12.35
N GLY A 179 3.76 0.39 -12.11
CA GLY A 179 4.05 1.66 -12.76
C GLY A 179 3.51 2.90 -12.04
N ALA A 180 2.87 2.77 -10.89
CA ALA A 180 2.38 3.92 -10.10
C ALA A 180 3.53 4.62 -9.33
N CYS A 181 3.29 5.87 -8.92
CA CYS A 181 4.16 6.55 -7.96
C CYS A 181 3.70 6.35 -6.52
N LEU A 182 2.39 6.29 -6.29
CA LEU A 182 1.83 6.00 -4.97
C LEU A 182 1.48 4.51 -4.83
N PRO A 183 1.54 3.96 -3.61
CA PRO A 183 1.11 2.58 -3.37
C PRO A 183 -0.38 2.40 -3.70
N GLY A 184 -0.76 1.28 -4.31
CA GLY A 184 -2.17 0.97 -4.57
C GLY A 184 -2.99 0.89 -3.28
N GLN A 185 -4.23 1.41 -3.30
CA GLN A 185 -5.11 1.54 -2.13
C GLN A 185 -5.53 0.19 -1.48
N GLY A 186 -5.37 -0.93 -2.19
CA GLY A 186 -5.79 -2.26 -1.74
C GLY A 186 -7.32 -2.42 -1.78
N GLY A 187 -7.80 -3.60 -2.17
CA GLY A 187 -9.20 -3.98 -2.01
C GLY A 187 -9.39 -4.73 -0.70
N HIS A 188 -10.42 -4.37 0.07
CA HIS A 188 -10.85 -5.08 1.28
C HIS A 188 -11.85 -6.19 0.95
#